data_AF-A0A522R4T0-F1
#
_entry.id   AF-A0A522R4T0-F1
#
_cell.length_a   1.000
_cell.length_b   1.000
_cell.length_c   1.000
_cell.angle_alpha   90.00
_cell.angle_beta   90.00
_cell.angle_gamma   90.00
#
_symmetry.space_group_name_H-M   'P 1'
#
loop_
_entity.id
_entity.type
_entity.pdbx_description
1 polymer ?
#
loop_
_entity_poly.entity_id
_entity_poly.type
_entity_poly.pdbx_seq_one_letter_code
_entity_poly.pdbx_strand_id
1 'polypeptide(L)'
;MGRSAFAADASFGCKVLLCAAASNPGWSGIPYCVPVMHELFHRLEHGGGWPTCPEGHASGLGYEPYAPCPAGMTAVGNGLTPSPDGNLCVDFSKPQRKCMGGDAGCAMAYPTTPRPRRSDPYYVDIRTGNGMERFYFSLEGVQK
;
A
#
# COMPACT_ATOMS: atom_id res chain seq x y z
N MET A 1 -21.04 15.84 -28.11
CA MET A 1 -20.02 14.77 -28.15
C MET A 1 -19.66 14.36 -26.73
N GLY A 2 -19.65 13.07 -26.36
CA GLY A 2 -19.22 12.66 -25.02
C GLY A 2 -19.68 11.25 -24.61
N ARG A 3 -19.24 10.20 -25.31
CA ARG A 3 -19.52 8.80 -24.95
C ARG A 3 -18.31 7.86 -25.16
N SER A 4 -17.09 8.37 -25.02
CA SER A 4 -15.88 7.58 -25.37
C SER A 4 -14.87 7.42 -24.24
N ALA A 5 -14.93 8.21 -23.16
CA ALA A 5 -14.01 8.05 -22.04
C ALA A 5 -14.37 6.83 -21.17
N PHE A 6 -15.64 6.67 -20.79
CA PHE A 6 -16.06 5.58 -19.90
C PHE A 6 -15.97 4.18 -20.52
N ALA A 7 -16.21 4.03 -21.83
CA ALA A 7 -16.19 2.71 -22.48
C ALA A 7 -14.76 2.22 -22.77
N ALA A 8 -13.88 3.13 -23.16
CA ALA A 8 -12.45 2.85 -23.30
C ALA A 8 -11.82 2.59 -21.93
N ASP A 9 -12.22 3.34 -20.90
CA ASP A 9 -11.77 3.13 -19.52
C ASP A 9 -12.32 1.85 -18.92
N ALA A 10 -13.57 1.46 -19.17
CA ALA A 10 -14.10 0.15 -18.75
C ALA A 10 -13.32 -1.01 -19.38
N SER A 11 -13.03 -0.90 -20.68
CA SER A 11 -12.25 -1.91 -21.40
C SER A 11 -10.79 -1.97 -20.92
N PHE A 12 -10.21 -0.84 -20.54
CA PHE A 12 -8.86 -0.75 -19.98
C PHE A 12 -8.83 -1.23 -18.52
N GLY A 13 -9.79 -0.79 -17.70
CA GLY A 13 -9.93 -1.12 -16.30
C GLY A 13 -10.13 -2.60 -16.05
N CYS A 14 -10.86 -3.29 -16.93
CA CYS A 14 -10.99 -4.74 -16.83
C CYS A 14 -9.71 -5.49 -17.23
N LYS A 15 -8.93 -4.97 -18.18
CA LYS A 15 -7.61 -5.52 -18.50
C LYS A 15 -6.64 -5.31 -17.34
N VAL A 16 -6.64 -4.10 -16.76
CA VAL A 16 -5.86 -3.77 -15.56
C VAL A 16 -6.23 -4.68 -14.40
N LEU A 17 -7.53 -4.84 -14.12
CA LEU A 17 -8.01 -5.70 -13.04
C LEU A 17 -7.61 -7.16 -13.25
N LEU A 18 -7.73 -7.67 -14.49
CA LEU A 18 -7.29 -9.02 -14.85
C LEU A 18 -5.78 -9.21 -14.64
N CYS A 19 -4.98 -8.22 -15.05
CA CYS A 19 -3.53 -8.28 -14.93
C CYS A 19 -3.03 -8.09 -13.50
N ALA A 20 -3.67 -7.20 -12.72
CA ALA A 20 -3.33 -6.98 -11.32
C ALA A 20 -3.71 -8.16 -10.43
N ALA A 21 -4.79 -8.89 -10.76
CA ALA A 21 -5.17 -10.12 -10.07
C ALA A 21 -4.27 -11.32 -10.41
N ALA A 22 -3.37 -11.20 -11.40
CA ALA A 22 -2.45 -12.27 -11.74
C ALA A 22 -1.27 -12.30 -10.77
N SER A 23 -1.30 -13.26 -9.85
CA SER A 23 -0.29 -13.40 -8.77
C SER A 23 0.77 -14.47 -9.05
N ASN A 24 0.53 -15.42 -9.98
CA ASN A 24 1.53 -16.43 -10.36
C ASN A 24 1.28 -17.02 -11.79
N PRO A 25 2.04 -16.62 -12.82
CA PRO A 25 3.06 -15.57 -12.80
C PRO A 25 2.42 -14.19 -12.55
N GLY A 26 3.18 -13.29 -11.93
CA GLY A 26 2.78 -11.88 -11.79
C GLY A 26 2.56 -11.21 -13.15
N TRP A 27 1.93 -10.03 -13.17
CA TRP A 27 1.72 -9.24 -14.41
C TRP A 27 2.99 -9.04 -15.25
N SER A 28 4.17 -8.96 -14.63
CA SER A 28 5.46 -8.81 -15.31
C SER A 28 5.93 -10.09 -16.02
N GLY A 29 5.41 -11.26 -15.63
CA GLY A 29 5.64 -12.53 -16.31
C GLY A 29 4.66 -12.81 -17.45
N ILE A 30 3.63 -11.96 -17.63
CA ILE A 30 2.61 -12.10 -18.67
C ILE A 30 2.83 -11.00 -19.72
N PRO A 31 3.30 -11.32 -20.95
CA PRO A 31 3.69 -10.32 -21.95
C PRO A 31 2.58 -9.32 -22.31
N TYR A 32 1.33 -9.77 -22.29
CA TYR A 32 0.16 -8.92 -22.55
C TYR A 32 -0.11 -7.92 -21.42
N CYS A 33 0.25 -8.26 -20.18
CA CYS A 33 -0.04 -7.42 -19.02
C CYS A 33 0.99 -6.31 -18.80
N VAL A 34 2.24 -6.51 -19.25
CA VAL A 34 3.31 -5.50 -19.15
C VAL A 34 2.86 -4.13 -19.71
N PRO A 35 2.45 -3.98 -20.98
CA PRO A 35 2.07 -2.67 -21.51
C PRO A 35 0.79 -2.10 -20.87
N VAL A 36 -0.13 -2.96 -20.43
CA VAL A 36 -1.38 -2.54 -19.77
C VAL A 36 -1.09 -1.92 -18.40
N MET A 37 -0.25 -2.58 -17.59
CA MET A 37 0.12 -2.10 -16.27
C MET A 37 1.02 -0.86 -16.34
N HIS A 38 1.90 -0.76 -17.34
CA HIS A 38 2.70 0.45 -17.55
C HIS A 38 1.83 1.68 -17.86
N GLU A 39 0.84 1.54 -18.74
CA GLU A 39 -0.12 2.62 -19.04
C GLU A 39 -0.91 3.03 -17.79
N LEU A 40 -1.25 2.07 -16.93
CA LEU A 40 -1.92 2.36 -15.65
C LEU A 40 -1.02 3.20 -14.75
N PHE A 41 0.23 2.76 -14.54
CA PHE A 41 1.16 3.48 -13.65
C PHE A 41 1.40 4.91 -14.15
N HIS A 42 1.57 5.10 -15.45
CA HIS A 42 1.72 6.43 -16.04
C HIS A 42 0.52 7.34 -15.75
N ARG A 43 -0.71 6.81 -15.79
CA ARG A 43 -1.92 7.57 -15.43
C ARG A 43 -1.96 7.91 -13.94
N LEU A 44 -1.61 6.96 -13.08
CA LEU A 44 -1.56 7.17 -11.63
C LEU A 44 -0.51 8.22 -11.24
N GLU A 45 0.65 8.23 -11.91
CA GLU A 45 1.69 9.26 -11.73
C GLU A 45 1.21 10.67 -12.10
N HIS A 46 0.28 10.78 -13.05
CA HIS A 46 -0.36 12.05 -13.42
C HIS A 46 -1.55 12.42 -12.52
N GLY A 47 -1.76 11.71 -11.41
CA GLY A 47 -2.87 11.93 -10.48
C GLY A 47 -4.17 11.24 -10.89
N GLY A 48 -4.12 10.30 -11.83
CA GLY A 48 -5.24 9.43 -12.16
C GLY A 48 -5.62 8.50 -11.02
N GLY A 49 -6.88 8.08 -10.98
CA GLY A 49 -7.36 7.06 -10.04
C GLY A 49 -7.27 5.65 -10.63
N TRP A 50 -7.51 4.65 -9.78
CA TRP A 50 -7.68 3.27 -10.25
C TRP A 50 -8.88 3.18 -11.21
N PRO A 51 -8.75 2.57 -12.41
CA PRO A 51 -9.81 2.53 -13.39
C PRO A 51 -10.96 1.63 -12.95
N THR A 52 -12.17 1.93 -13.42
CA THR A 52 -13.36 1.12 -13.09
C THR A 52 -13.53 -0.03 -14.08
N CYS A 53 -13.90 -1.21 -13.59
CA CYS A 53 -14.28 -2.35 -14.41
C CYS A 53 -15.72 -2.75 -14.04
N PRO A 54 -16.71 -2.73 -14.95
CA PRO A 54 -18.07 -3.15 -14.63
C PRO A 54 -18.21 -4.67 -14.42
N GLU A 55 -17.34 -5.47 -15.03
CA GLU A 55 -17.31 -6.93 -14.90
C GLU A 55 -16.61 -7.41 -13.62
N GLY A 56 -15.92 -6.51 -12.91
CA GLY A 56 -15.15 -6.80 -11.71
C GLY A 56 -15.38 -5.77 -10.61
N HIS A 57 -14.77 -5.98 -9.46
CA HIS A 57 -14.77 -4.96 -8.42
C HIS A 57 -13.36 -4.86 -7.85
N ALA A 58 -12.80 -3.67 -7.91
CA ALA A 58 -11.59 -3.31 -7.18
C ALA A 58 -11.89 -2.09 -6.34
N SER A 59 -11.28 -2.02 -5.16
CA SER A 59 -11.30 -0.80 -4.35
C SER A 59 -10.61 0.34 -5.11
N GLY A 60 -10.83 1.57 -4.62
CA GLY A 60 -9.96 2.68 -4.99
C GLY A 60 -8.50 2.42 -4.60
N LEU A 61 -7.61 3.23 -5.18
CA LEU A 61 -6.18 3.22 -4.87
C LEU A 61 -5.97 3.52 -3.38
N GLY A 62 -5.44 2.55 -2.65
CA GLY A 62 -4.96 2.71 -1.28
C GLY A 62 -3.47 3.04 -1.25
N TYR A 63 -3.03 3.64 -0.15
CA TYR A 63 -1.63 3.95 0.10
C TYR A 63 -1.25 3.55 1.52
N GLU A 64 -0.35 2.58 1.64
CA GLU A 64 0.16 2.04 2.89
C GLU A 64 1.70 2.07 2.87
N PRO A 65 2.31 3.18 3.32
CA PRO A 65 3.75 3.42 3.17
C PRO A 65 4.64 2.51 4.03
N TYR A 66 4.05 1.83 5.02
CA TYR A 66 4.78 1.06 6.01
C TYR A 66 4.30 -0.39 6.05
N ALA A 67 5.23 -1.34 6.00
CA ALA A 67 4.95 -2.76 6.21
C ALA A 67 4.53 -3.01 7.67
N PRO A 68 3.74 -4.05 7.99
CA PRO A 68 3.26 -4.31 9.35
C PRO A 68 4.40 -4.37 10.38
N CYS A 69 4.14 -3.92 11.61
CA CYS A 69 5.11 -4.04 12.69
C CYS A 69 5.41 -5.52 13.00
N PRO A 70 6.61 -5.83 13.52
CA PRO A 70 6.95 -7.17 13.98
C PRO A 70 5.93 -7.67 15.01
N ALA A 71 5.79 -8.99 15.13
CA ALA A 71 4.86 -9.61 16.07
C ALA A 71 5.10 -9.09 17.51
N GLY A 72 4.03 -8.66 18.17
CA GLY A 72 4.07 -8.10 19.52
C GLY A 72 4.34 -6.59 19.60
N MET A 73 4.58 -5.92 18.47
CA MET A 73 4.71 -4.46 18.41
C MET A 73 3.46 -3.80 17.83
N THR A 74 3.18 -2.58 18.29
CA THR A 74 2.06 -1.75 17.80
C THR A 74 2.60 -0.60 16.96
N ALA A 75 1.96 -0.36 15.80
CA ALA A 75 2.25 0.82 15.00
C ALA A 75 1.72 2.07 15.72
N VAL A 76 2.59 3.07 15.89
CA VAL A 76 2.27 4.31 16.59
C VAL A 76 2.74 5.52 15.81
N GLY A 77 1.98 6.60 15.96
CA GLY A 77 2.35 7.92 15.46
C GLY A 77 3.11 8.73 16.52
N ASN A 78 3.11 10.05 16.34
CA ASN A 78 3.64 10.97 17.34
C ASN A 78 2.89 10.81 18.67
N GLY A 79 3.64 10.72 19.77
CA GLY A 79 3.07 10.58 21.11
C GLY A 79 2.66 9.16 21.52
N LEU A 80 3.16 8.12 20.84
CA LEU A 80 2.90 6.71 21.16
C LEU A 80 1.42 6.29 21.08
N THR A 81 0.62 7.01 20.29
CA THR A 81 -0.77 6.65 20.04
C THR A 81 -0.87 5.57 18.96
N PRO A 82 -1.62 4.47 19.19
CA PRO A 82 -1.84 3.45 18.18
C PRO A 82 -2.39 4.07 16.89
N SER A 83 -1.67 3.88 15.78
CA SER A 83 -2.04 4.42 14.49
C SER A 83 -1.63 3.44 13.39
N PRO A 84 -2.57 3.01 12.52
CA PRO A 84 -2.24 2.13 11.41
C PRO A 84 -1.25 2.76 10.42
N ASP A 85 -1.25 4.09 10.31
CA ASP A 85 -0.31 4.88 9.49
C ASP A 85 0.95 5.32 10.25
N GLY A 86 1.09 4.86 11.49
CA GLY A 86 2.22 5.15 12.35
C GLY A 86 3.54 4.71 11.72
N ASN A 87 4.52 5.61 11.73
CA ASN A 87 5.86 5.40 11.19
C ASN A 87 6.81 4.72 12.19
N LEU A 88 6.33 4.45 13.41
CA LEU A 88 7.10 3.84 14.48
C LEU A 88 6.40 2.56 14.96
N CYS A 89 7.19 1.59 15.38
CA CYS A 89 6.74 0.42 16.12
C CYS A 89 7.17 0.54 17.57
N VAL A 90 6.27 0.23 18.49
CA VAL A 90 6.55 0.21 19.94
C VAL A 90 6.13 -1.12 20.54
N ASP A 91 6.94 -1.61 21.47
CA ASP A 91 6.58 -2.74 22.33
C ASP A 91 6.15 -2.20 23.70
N PHE A 92 4.83 -2.11 23.92
CA PHE A 92 4.26 -1.67 25.19
C PHE A 92 4.54 -2.65 26.35
N SER A 93 4.98 -3.88 26.05
CA SER A 93 5.33 -4.86 27.08
C SER A 93 6.74 -4.65 27.66
N LYS A 94 7.56 -3.78 27.05
CA LYS A 94 8.96 -3.55 27.46
C LYS A 94 9.25 -2.07 27.72
N PRO A 95 8.67 -1.48 28.78
CA PRO A 95 9.03 -0.11 29.19
C PRO A 95 10.50 -0.06 29.64
N GLN A 96 11.21 0.98 29.23
CA GLN A 96 12.58 1.26 29.66
C GLN A 96 12.61 2.47 30.57
N ARG A 97 13.28 2.34 31.72
CA ARG A 97 13.55 3.48 32.59
C ARG A 97 14.70 4.29 32.02
N LYS A 98 14.39 5.47 31.47
CA LYS A 98 15.38 6.41 30.94
C LYS A 98 15.64 7.49 31.96
N CYS A 99 16.86 7.52 32.48
CA CYS A 99 17.32 8.57 33.37
C CYS A 99 18.06 9.60 32.52
N MET A 100 17.49 10.79 32.38
CA MET A 100 18.19 11.92 31.79
C MET A 100 18.97 12.56 32.93
N GLY A 101 20.30 12.44 32.90
CA GLY A 101 21.17 12.87 33.99
C GLY A 101 20.92 14.33 34.39
N GLY A 102 20.99 14.61 35.70
CA GLY A 102 20.65 15.89 36.33
C GLY A 102 19.54 15.72 37.38
N ASP A 103 18.94 16.83 37.81
CA ASP A 103 17.85 16.85 38.82
C ASP A 103 16.50 16.35 38.26
N ALA A 104 16.42 16.08 36.95
CA ALA A 104 15.20 15.74 36.23
C ALA A 104 14.68 14.31 36.48
N GLY A 105 15.38 13.50 37.28
CA GLY A 105 14.95 12.16 37.67
C GLY A 105 14.88 11.15 36.51
N CYS A 106 14.26 10.00 36.78
CA CYS A 106 14.10 8.92 35.80
C CYS A 106 12.64 8.82 35.37
N ALA A 107 12.42 8.78 34.06
CA ALA A 107 11.10 8.57 33.47
C ALA A 107 11.00 7.16 32.84
N MET A 108 9.79 6.62 32.81
CA MET A 108 9.51 5.45 31.96
C MET A 108 9.30 5.93 30.53
N ALA A 109 10.01 5.30 29.60
CA ALA A 109 9.91 5.56 28.18
C ALA A 109 9.70 4.24 27.44
N TYR A 110 8.97 4.28 26.34
CA TYR A 110 8.82 3.13 25.46
C TYR A 110 9.74 3.33 24.26
N PRO A 111 10.77 2.48 24.08
CA PRO A 111 11.64 2.59 22.93
C PRO A 111 10.83 2.34 21.65
N THR A 112 10.94 3.26 20.71
CA THR A 112 10.33 3.14 19.39
C THR A 112 11.39 2.72 18.38
N THR A 113 10.97 1.90 17.43
CA THR A 113 11.81 1.51 16.28
C THR A 113 11.15 2.04 15.01
N PRO A 114 11.90 2.59 14.04
CA PRO A 114 11.34 2.98 12.75
C PRO A 114 10.65 1.78 12.08
N ARG A 115 9.43 1.99 11.61
CA ARG A 115 8.67 0.97 10.90
C ARG A 115 9.24 0.78 9.50
N PRO A 116 9.44 -0.47 9.02
CA PRO A 116 9.96 -0.71 7.69
C PRO A 116 9.05 -0.09 6.63
N ARG A 117 9.64 0.69 5.71
CA ARG A 117 8.91 1.24 4.56
C ARG A 117 8.65 0.14 3.54
N ARG A 118 7.46 0.18 2.93
CA ARG A 118 7.06 -0.74 1.88
C ARG A 118 7.70 -0.31 0.56
N SER A 119 8.27 -1.25 -0.20
CA SER A 119 8.79 -0.99 -1.55
C SER A 119 7.65 -0.69 -2.54
N ASP A 120 6.51 -1.30 -2.28
CA ASP A 120 5.25 -1.23 -2.99
C ASP A 120 4.16 -0.68 -2.04
N PRO A 121 4.10 0.66 -1.86
CA PRO A 121 3.20 1.28 -0.89
C PRO A 121 1.78 1.44 -1.42
N TYR A 122 1.55 1.34 -2.72
CA TYR A 122 0.21 1.45 -3.29
C TYR A 122 -0.47 0.09 -3.26
N TYR A 123 -1.77 0.06 -3.02
CA TYR A 123 -2.52 -1.18 -3.04
C TYR A 123 -3.92 -1.01 -3.58
N VAL A 124 -4.49 -2.11 -4.05
CA VAL A 124 -5.91 -2.25 -4.36
C VAL A 124 -6.44 -3.57 -3.85
N ASP A 125 -7.66 -3.54 -3.35
CA ASP A 125 -8.39 -4.73 -2.92
C ASP A 125 -9.26 -5.19 -4.10
N ILE A 126 -8.88 -6.30 -4.75
CA ILE A 126 -9.55 -6.86 -5.92
C ILE A 126 -10.47 -7.99 -5.48
N ARG A 127 -11.74 -7.95 -5.88
CA ARG A 127 -12.67 -9.05 -5.67
C ARG A 127 -12.43 -10.15 -6.71
N THR A 128 -11.90 -11.28 -6.27
CA THR A 128 -11.75 -12.50 -7.06
C THR A 128 -12.85 -13.51 -6.68
N GLY A 129 -12.96 -14.61 -7.42
CA GLY A 129 -13.91 -15.69 -7.09
C GLY A 129 -13.67 -16.33 -5.71
N ASN A 130 -12.50 -16.12 -5.11
CA ASN A 130 -12.11 -16.65 -3.80
C ASN A 130 -12.25 -15.64 -2.65
N GLY A 131 -12.60 -14.37 -2.92
CA GLY A 131 -12.72 -13.32 -1.91
C GLY A 131 -12.12 -11.98 -2.34
N MET A 132 -11.74 -11.15 -1.38
CA MET A 132 -10.98 -9.92 -1.63
C MET A 132 -9.49 -10.23 -1.51
N GLU A 133 -8.73 -9.99 -2.57
CA GLU A 133 -7.27 -10.12 -2.60
C GLU A 133 -6.64 -8.73 -2.65
N ARG A 134 -5.70 -8.45 -1.74
CA ARG A 134 -4.97 -7.18 -1.74
C ARG A 134 -3.73 -7.30 -2.61
N PHE A 135 -3.73 -6.57 -3.71
CA PHE A 135 -2.59 -6.45 -4.60
C PHE A 135 -1.82 -5.17 -4.26
N TYR A 136 -0.55 -5.32 -3.90
CA TYR A 136 0.35 -4.20 -3.65
C TYR A 136 1.27 -3.96 -4.84
N PHE A 137 1.56 -2.70 -5.12
CA PHE A 137 2.45 -2.28 -6.21
C PHE A 137 3.13 -0.95 -5.91
N SER A 138 4.15 -0.64 -6.72
CA SER A 138 4.88 0.63 -6.66
C SER A 138 4.70 1.39 -7.96
N LEU A 139 4.60 2.71 -7.86
CA LEU A 139 4.70 3.60 -9.03
C LEU A 139 6.17 3.89 -9.37
N GLU A 140 7.10 3.73 -8.42
CA GLU A 140 8.52 4.12 -8.56
C GLU A 140 9.38 3.12 -9.35
N GLY A 141 8.76 2.27 -10.17
CA GLY A 141 9.44 1.19 -10.91
C GLY A 141 9.36 1.28 -12.43
N VAL A 142 8.69 2.27 -13.02
CA VAL A 142 8.52 2.37 -14.48
C VAL A 142 9.78 2.91 -15.19
N GLN A 143 10.78 3.37 -14.42
CA GLN A 143 12.04 3.89 -14.94
C GLN A 143 13.19 2.91 -14.70
N LYS A 144 13.33 1.90 -15.57
CA LYS A 144 14.66 1.44 -15.99
C LYS A 144 14.65 0.79 -17.36
#